data_AF-A0A1N6VTW1-F1
#
_entry.id   AF-A0A1N6VTW1-F1
#
_cell.length_a   1.000
_cell.length_b   1.000
_cell.length_c   1.000
_cell.angle_alpha   90.00
_cell.angle_beta   90.00
_cell.angle_gamma   90.00
#
_symmetry.space_group_name_H-M   'P 1'
#
loop_
_entity.id
_entity.type
_entity.pdbx_description
1 polymer ?
#
loop_
_entity_poly.entity_id
_entity_poly.type
_entity_poly.pdbx_seq_one_letter_code
_entity_poly.pdbx_strand_id
1 'polypeptide(L)'
;MRSPLLSRFAATTLVVLGLIIPLSGPHASGRIAIHPAPDPFTLNSRDAVQAIWMIRRSQLLILALPGKEREIIYLEDPLEVEARYAGEDPAPPGREHARRYQLYLLGSPLDWENTFIRYRGEMVNLQTLFTYRNQKLPPGLRLRLPETP
;
A
#
# COMPACT_ATOMS: atom_id res chain seq x y z
N MET A 1 -13.01 -69.04 -49.35
CA MET A 1 -12.57 -69.18 -47.94
C MET A 1 -12.82 -67.86 -47.22
N ARG A 2 -13.54 -67.93 -46.08
CA ARG A 2 -13.56 -67.01 -44.93
C ARG A 2 -13.89 -65.51 -45.13
N SER A 3 -15.15 -65.24 -44.82
CA SER A 3 -15.68 -64.21 -43.90
C SER A 3 -15.67 -62.70 -44.24
N PRO A 4 -16.81 -62.01 -44.00
CA PRO A 4 -17.01 -60.57 -44.18
C PRO A 4 -16.73 -59.79 -42.89
N LEU A 5 -16.42 -58.49 -43.00
CA LEU A 5 -16.48 -57.58 -41.85
C LEU A 5 -17.16 -56.26 -42.27
N LEU A 6 -18.42 -56.17 -41.87
CA LEU A 6 -19.09 -54.94 -41.44
C LEU A 6 -18.17 -54.05 -40.62
N SER A 7 -18.42 -52.74 -40.67
CA SER A 7 -18.35 -51.76 -39.55
C SER A 7 -17.61 -50.50 -39.99
N ARG A 8 -18.03 -49.27 -39.72
CA ARG A 8 -19.20 -48.63 -39.10
C ARG A 8 -19.00 -47.15 -39.42
N PHE A 9 -20.05 -46.44 -39.80
CA PHE A 9 -20.06 -44.99 -39.69
C PHE A 9 -19.95 -44.63 -38.21
N ALA A 10 -18.97 -43.81 -37.86
CA ALA A 10 -18.94 -43.11 -36.58
C ALA A 10 -18.69 -41.63 -36.89
N ALA A 11 -19.79 -40.87 -36.90
CA ALA A 11 -19.76 -39.43 -36.85
C ALA A 11 -19.26 -39.02 -35.46
N THR A 12 -18.06 -38.43 -35.41
CA THR A 12 -17.53 -37.86 -34.16
C THR A 12 -18.04 -36.42 -34.05
N THR A 13 -19.22 -36.27 -33.46
CA THR A 13 -19.74 -35.00 -33.01
C THR A 13 -18.85 -34.49 -31.87
N LEU A 14 -18.06 -33.45 -32.13
CA LEU A 14 -17.26 -32.78 -31.12
C LEU A 14 -18.19 -31.93 -30.24
N VAL A 15 -18.59 -32.46 -29.09
CA VAL A 15 -19.31 -31.70 -28.06
C VAL A 15 -18.28 -30.80 -27.36
N VAL A 16 -18.29 -29.51 -27.69
CA VAL A 16 -17.60 -28.48 -26.91
C VAL A 16 -18.41 -28.26 -25.63
N LEU A 17 -18.10 -29.05 -24.60
CA LEU A 17 -18.61 -28.84 -23.25
C LEU A 17 -17.81 -27.69 -22.64
N GLY A 18 -18.42 -26.51 -22.63
CA GLY A 18 -17.90 -25.32 -21.96
C GLY A 18 -17.70 -25.61 -20.48
N LEU A 19 -16.44 -25.77 -20.07
CA LEU A 19 -16.05 -25.70 -18.68
C LEU A 19 -15.93 -24.21 -18.31
N ILE A 20 -17.05 -23.56 -18.09
CA ILE A 20 -17.07 -22.32 -17.30
C ILE A 20 -16.74 -22.79 -15.87
N ILE A 21 -15.46 -22.78 -15.53
CA ILE A 21 -15.04 -22.91 -14.13
C ILE A 21 -15.54 -21.63 -13.47
N PRO A 22 -16.51 -21.70 -12.53
CA PRO A 22 -16.74 -20.55 -11.69
C PRO A 22 -15.43 -20.32 -10.93
N LEU A 23 -14.76 -19.20 -11.19
CA LEU A 23 -13.73 -18.63 -10.32
C LEU A 23 -14.39 -18.19 -9.00
N SER A 24 -15.05 -19.12 -8.32
CA SER A 24 -15.33 -19.06 -6.91
C SER A 24 -14.03 -19.44 -6.20
N GLY A 25 -13.01 -18.59 -6.38
CA GLY A 25 -11.92 -18.54 -5.41
C GLY A 25 -12.58 -18.36 -4.05
N PRO A 26 -12.14 -19.10 -3.02
CA PRO A 26 -12.69 -18.93 -1.68
C PRO A 26 -12.63 -17.44 -1.40
N HIS A 27 -13.80 -16.82 -1.21
CA HIS A 27 -13.86 -15.52 -0.57
C HIS A 27 -13.29 -15.78 0.80
N ALA A 28 -11.98 -15.58 0.93
CA ALA A 28 -11.34 -15.46 2.20
C ALA A 28 -12.09 -14.30 2.85
N SER A 29 -13.07 -14.64 3.68
CA SER A 29 -13.45 -13.87 4.85
C SER A 29 -12.23 -13.86 5.79
N GLY A 30 -11.12 -13.35 5.27
CA GLY A 30 -9.88 -13.19 5.97
C GLY A 30 -10.13 -12.05 6.92
N ARG A 31 -10.14 -12.36 8.22
CA ARG A 31 -9.71 -11.40 9.22
C ARG A 31 -8.53 -10.66 8.60
N ILE A 32 -8.65 -9.35 8.36
CA ILE A 32 -7.56 -8.54 7.84
C ILE A 32 -6.44 -8.72 8.87
N ALA A 33 -5.47 -9.58 8.55
CA ALA A 33 -4.38 -9.84 9.45
C ALA A 33 -3.66 -8.50 9.58
N ILE A 34 -3.63 -8.01 10.82
CA ILE A 34 -3.04 -6.73 11.14
C ILE A 34 -1.53 -6.95 11.11
N HIS A 35 -0.88 -6.48 10.05
CA HIS A 35 0.57 -6.53 9.90
C HIS A 35 1.15 -5.16 10.24
N PRO A 36 1.88 -5.02 11.36
CA PRO A 36 2.48 -3.75 11.73
C PRO A 36 3.46 -3.30 10.65
N ALA A 37 3.62 -1.99 10.48
CA ALA A 37 4.66 -1.48 9.62
C ALA A 37 6.04 -1.84 10.20
N PRO A 38 7.04 -2.15 9.35
CA PRO A 38 8.39 -2.47 9.79
C PRO A 38 9.08 -1.25 10.42
N ASP A 39 10.13 -1.51 11.19
CA ASP A 39 11.05 -0.51 11.74
C ASP A 39 12.43 -0.69 11.07
N PRO A 40 12.98 0.32 10.36
CA PRO A 40 12.45 1.67 10.13
C PRO A 40 11.18 1.69 9.29
N PHE A 41 10.34 2.70 9.51
CA PHE A 41 9.07 2.85 8.80
C PHE A 41 9.27 3.00 7.30
N THR A 42 8.76 2.03 6.56
CA THR A 42 8.75 2.02 5.09
C THR A 42 7.34 1.70 4.60
N LEU A 43 7.08 1.94 3.32
CA LEU A 43 5.80 1.62 2.68
C LEU A 43 5.94 0.46 1.71
N ASN A 44 4.85 -0.28 1.49
CA ASN A 44 4.77 -1.12 0.29
C ASN A 44 4.54 -0.24 -0.96
N SER A 45 4.65 -0.83 -2.15
CA SER A 45 4.53 -0.10 -3.42
C SER A 45 3.20 0.67 -3.58
N ARG A 46 2.07 0.08 -3.15
CA ARG A 46 0.75 0.71 -3.25
C ARG A 46 0.63 1.92 -2.33
N ASP A 47 1.04 1.75 -1.07
CA ASP A 47 0.99 2.82 -0.09
C ASP A 47 1.97 3.94 -0.43
N ALA A 48 3.14 3.63 -1.00
CA ALA A 48 4.09 4.64 -1.47
C ALA A 48 3.48 5.54 -2.56
N VAL A 49 2.82 4.95 -3.57
CA VAL A 49 2.11 5.71 -4.61
C VAL A 49 0.99 6.56 -4.00
N GLN A 50 0.21 5.99 -3.08
CA GLN A 50 -0.87 6.73 -2.43
C GLN A 50 -0.33 7.89 -1.58
N ALA A 51 0.75 7.68 -0.82
CA ALA A 51 1.39 8.71 -0.02
C ALA A 51 1.91 9.86 -0.89
N ILE A 52 2.61 9.57 -1.99
CA ILE A 52 3.05 10.59 -2.95
C ILE A 52 1.86 11.41 -3.45
N TRP A 53 0.77 10.74 -3.84
CA TRP A 53 -0.41 11.43 -4.35
C TRP A 53 -1.09 12.30 -3.30
N MET A 54 -1.16 11.82 -2.06
CA MET A 54 -1.72 12.58 -0.93
C MET A 54 -0.87 13.81 -0.58
N ILE A 55 0.45 13.66 -0.53
CA ILE A 55 1.39 14.77 -0.29
C ILE A 55 1.25 15.82 -1.39
N ARG A 56 1.29 15.41 -2.66
CA ARG A 56 1.13 16.33 -3.80
C ARG A 56 -0.18 17.12 -3.75
N ARG A 57 -1.28 16.47 -3.32
CA ARG A 57 -2.58 17.13 -3.18
C ARG A 57 -2.73 18.01 -1.95
N SER A 58 -1.97 17.78 -0.87
CA SER A 58 -2.09 18.63 0.32
C SER A 58 -1.49 20.02 0.09
N GLN A 59 -0.55 20.15 -0.85
CA GLN A 59 0.23 21.36 -1.16
C GLN A 59 1.00 21.97 0.03
N LEU A 60 0.94 21.32 1.18
CA LEU A 60 1.46 21.78 2.45
C LEU A 60 1.82 20.58 3.32
N LEU A 61 3.04 20.60 3.84
CA LEU A 61 3.50 19.75 4.94
C LEU A 61 3.82 20.64 6.14
N ILE A 62 3.57 20.14 7.33
CA ILE A 62 4.08 20.74 8.56
C ILE A 62 5.06 19.75 9.18
N LEU A 63 6.30 20.20 9.38
CA LEU A 63 7.29 19.48 10.16
C LEU A 63 7.24 19.99 11.61
N ALA A 64 6.90 19.12 12.56
CA ALA A 64 6.67 19.48 13.96
C ALA A 64 7.57 18.68 14.92
N LEU A 65 8.87 18.99 14.88
CA LEU A 65 9.88 18.38 15.74
C LEU A 65 9.64 18.71 17.23
N PRO A 66 9.87 17.77 18.17
CA PRO A 66 9.74 18.03 19.60
C PRO A 66 10.60 19.21 20.06
N GLY A 67 9.97 20.19 20.72
CA GLY A 67 10.68 21.35 21.31
C GLY A 67 11.22 22.36 20.30
N LYS A 68 10.85 22.27 19.02
CA LYS A 68 11.21 23.24 17.98
C LYS A 68 9.97 23.94 17.43
N GLU A 69 10.18 25.11 16.83
CA GLU A 69 9.13 25.76 16.05
C GLU A 69 8.70 24.87 14.88
N ARG A 70 7.41 24.97 14.52
CA ARG A 70 6.85 24.22 13.41
C ARG A 70 7.36 24.85 12.11
N GLU A 71 7.86 24.02 11.22
CA GLU A 71 8.23 24.44 9.87
C GLU A 71 7.08 24.13 8.92
N ILE A 72 6.66 25.13 8.15
CA ILE A 72 5.64 24.98 7.11
C ILE A 72 6.36 24.86 5.78
N ILE A 73 6.23 23.71 5.15
CA ILE A 73 6.78 23.45 3.82
C ILE A 73 5.64 23.57 2.82
N TYR A 74 5.65 24.67 2.06
CA TYR A 74 4.78 24.82 0.89
C TYR A 74 5.34 23.97 -0.24
N LEU A 75 4.49 23.12 -0.80
CA LEU A 75 4.87 22.22 -1.88
C LEU A 75 4.57 22.91 -3.20
N GLU A 76 5.61 23.35 -3.91
CA GLU A 76 5.50 23.90 -5.26
C GLU A 76 5.57 22.79 -6.31
N ASP A 77 4.96 23.02 -7.48
CA ASP A 77 5.09 22.13 -8.64
C ASP A 77 6.33 22.51 -9.48
N PRO A 78 7.17 21.55 -9.89
CA PRO A 78 7.04 20.12 -9.63
C PRO A 78 7.58 19.74 -8.24
N LEU A 79 6.74 19.09 -7.44
CA LEU A 79 7.16 18.60 -6.14
C LEU A 79 8.10 17.39 -6.28
N GLU A 80 9.35 17.54 -5.84
CA GLU A 80 10.32 16.45 -5.69
C GLU A 80 10.01 15.59 -4.46
N VAL A 81 8.88 14.88 -4.51
CA VAL A 81 8.63 13.72 -3.66
C VAL A 81 8.76 12.47 -4.50
N GLU A 82 9.64 11.58 -4.05
CA GLU A 82 9.93 10.32 -4.73
C GLU A 82 9.94 9.15 -3.74
N ALA A 83 9.57 7.97 -4.24
CA ALA A 83 9.70 6.72 -3.50
C ALA A 83 10.97 6.01 -3.98
N ARG A 84 11.92 5.78 -3.07
CA ARG A 84 13.12 4.99 -3.34
C ARG A 84 12.99 3.62 -2.71
N TYR A 85 13.46 2.59 -3.41
CA TYR A 85 13.47 1.22 -2.90
C TYR A 85 14.39 1.12 -1.68
N ALA A 86 13.86 0.56 -0.59
CA ALA A 86 14.53 0.48 0.71
C ALA A 86 14.90 -0.97 1.10
N GLY A 87 14.48 -1.97 0.32
CA GLY A 87 14.77 -3.38 0.58
C GLY A 87 13.52 -4.26 0.54
N GLU A 88 13.66 -5.49 1.02
CA GLU A 88 12.56 -6.43 1.18
C GLU A 88 12.24 -6.65 2.66
N ASP A 89 10.95 -6.76 2.96
CA ASP A 89 10.48 -7.26 4.26
C ASP A 89 10.75 -8.78 4.32
N PRO A 90 11.47 -9.29 5.32
CA PRO A 90 11.82 -10.70 5.43
C PRO A 90 10.62 -11.61 5.76
N ALA A 91 9.53 -11.05 6.27
CA ALA A 91 8.33 -11.80 6.65
C ALA A 91 7.05 -11.10 6.17
N PRO A 92 6.91 -10.86 4.84
CA PRO A 92 5.81 -10.08 4.34
C PRO A 92 4.52 -10.89 4.37
N PRO A 93 3.37 -10.26 4.64
CA PRO A 93 2.08 -10.95 4.64
C PRO A 93 1.63 -11.46 3.27
N GLY A 94 2.17 -10.85 2.21
CA GLY A 94 1.93 -11.19 0.83
C GLY A 94 3.06 -10.65 -0.04
N ARG A 95 3.22 -11.18 -1.26
CA ARG A 95 4.31 -10.77 -2.17
C ARG A 95 4.28 -9.28 -2.48
N GLU A 96 3.09 -8.69 -2.51
CA GLU A 96 2.83 -7.27 -2.73
C GLU A 96 3.35 -6.38 -1.59
N HIS A 97 3.55 -6.94 -0.39
CA HIS A 97 4.09 -6.25 0.77
C HIS A 97 5.60 -6.43 0.95
N ALA A 98 6.22 -7.34 0.18
CA ALA A 98 7.64 -7.67 0.27
C ALA A 98 8.52 -6.46 -0.06
N ARG A 99 8.28 -5.77 -1.18
CA ARG A 99 9.10 -4.63 -1.58
C ARG A 99 8.77 -3.40 -0.74
N ARG A 100 9.79 -2.83 -0.11
CA ARG A 100 9.69 -1.67 0.78
C ARG A 100 10.28 -0.42 0.15
N TYR A 101 9.68 0.72 0.48
CA TYR A 101 10.02 2.01 -0.07
C TYR A 101 10.11 3.08 1.02
N GLN A 102 11.11 3.94 0.93
CA GLN A 102 11.24 5.16 1.72
C GLN A 102 10.88 6.35 0.83
N LEU A 103 10.11 7.30 1.38
CA LEU A 103 9.86 8.55 0.67
C LEU A 103 10.98 9.55 0.93
N TYR A 104 11.34 10.28 -0.11
CA TYR A 104 12.28 11.38 -0.05
C TYR A 104 11.57 12.66 -0.49
N LEU A 105 11.77 13.73 0.28
CA LEU A 105 11.32 15.08 -0.01
C LEU A 105 12.56 15.95 -0.20
N LEU A 106 12.70 16.58 -1.37
CA LEU A 106 13.87 17.43 -1.69
C LEU A 106 15.20 16.69 -1.46
N GLY A 107 15.26 15.42 -1.90
CA GLY A 107 16.43 14.56 -1.76
C GLY A 107 16.72 14.03 -0.35
N SER A 108 15.97 14.46 0.68
CA SER A 108 16.13 14.01 2.06
C SER A 108 15.07 12.99 2.44
N PRO A 109 15.38 11.95 3.25
CA PRO A 109 14.38 10.99 3.68
C PRO A 109 13.29 11.69 4.49
N LEU A 110 12.03 11.41 4.19
CA LEU A 110 10.89 11.96 4.88
C LEU A 110 10.90 11.54 6.36
N ASP A 111 10.83 12.51 7.26
CA ASP A 111 10.63 12.29 8.69
C ASP A 111 9.15 11.96 8.95
N TRP A 112 8.82 10.67 8.91
CA TRP A 112 7.46 10.17 9.06
C TRP A 112 6.82 10.52 10.41
N GLU A 113 7.60 10.55 11.49
CA GLU A 113 7.10 10.78 12.84
C GLU A 113 6.71 12.24 13.06
N ASN A 114 7.38 13.16 12.36
CA ASN A 114 7.19 14.59 12.55
C ASN A 114 6.55 15.30 11.34
N THR A 115 6.19 14.58 10.27
CA THR A 115 5.51 15.14 9.11
C THR A 115 3.99 15.03 9.21
N PHE A 116 3.31 16.17 9.09
CA PHE A 116 1.85 16.29 9.13
C PHE A 116 1.30 16.86 7.82
N ILE A 117 0.14 16.37 7.41
CA ILE A 117 -0.60 16.89 6.25
C ILE A 117 -2.02 17.29 6.64
N ARG A 118 -2.59 18.23 5.88
CA ARG A 118 -4.03 18.51 5.98
C ARG A 118 -4.81 17.41 5.26
N TYR A 119 -5.57 16.62 6.00
CA TYR A 119 -6.41 15.55 5.48
C TYR A 119 -7.81 15.62 6.11
N ARG A 120 -8.85 15.76 5.28
CA ARG A 120 -10.25 15.94 5.70
C ARG A 120 -10.48 17.08 6.71
N GLY A 121 -9.73 18.17 6.56
CA GLY A 121 -9.84 19.36 7.41
C GLY A 121 -9.03 19.31 8.72
N GLU A 122 -8.45 18.16 9.07
CA GLU A 122 -7.57 18.01 10.23
C GLU A 122 -6.11 17.91 9.80
N MET A 123 -5.19 18.31 10.70
CA MET A 123 -3.77 18.06 10.54
C MET A 123 -3.42 16.70 11.11
N VAL A 124 -3.03 15.77 10.25
CA VAL A 124 -2.81 14.36 10.58
C VAL A 124 -1.38 13.97 10.26
N ASN A 125 -0.76 13.24 11.18
CA ASN A 125 0.56 12.66 10.95
C ASN A 125 0.50 11.63 9.80
N LEU A 126 1.45 11.72 8.87
CA LEU A 126 1.42 10.91 7.67
C LEU A 126 1.65 9.42 7.96
N GLN A 127 2.58 9.08 8.86
CA GLN A 127 2.81 7.70 9.30
C GLN A 127 1.51 7.06 9.82
N THR A 128 0.72 7.80 10.59
CA THR A 128 -0.55 7.32 11.15
C THR A 128 -1.50 6.81 10.06
N LEU A 129 -1.63 7.57 8.96
CA LEU A 129 -2.54 7.25 7.86
C LEU A 129 -2.20 5.93 7.17
N PHE A 130 -0.91 5.55 7.19
CA PHE A 130 -0.40 4.37 6.50
C PHE A 130 -0.12 3.20 7.45
N THR A 131 0.08 3.44 8.75
CA THR A 131 0.28 2.36 9.73
C THR A 131 -1.06 1.84 10.28
N TYR A 132 -2.02 2.72 10.60
CA TYR A 132 -3.18 2.37 11.45
C TYR A 132 -4.50 2.26 10.73
N ARG A 133 -4.50 2.17 9.40
CA ARG A 133 -5.74 2.11 8.60
C ARG A 133 -6.68 0.97 9.03
N ASN A 134 -6.19 -0.01 9.82
CA ASN A 134 -6.97 -1.01 10.57
C ASN A 134 -6.33 -1.45 11.94
N GLN A 135 -5.55 -0.63 12.67
CA GLN A 135 -4.84 -1.09 13.91
C GLN A 135 -4.92 -0.11 15.10
N LYS A 136 -4.48 -0.57 16.30
CA LYS A 136 -4.33 0.26 17.51
C LYS A 136 -2.99 1.00 17.49
N LEU A 137 -3.03 2.30 17.71
CA LEU A 137 -1.89 3.23 17.67
C LEU A 137 -0.74 2.82 18.60
N PRO A 138 0.53 3.07 18.22
CA PRO A 138 1.68 2.71 19.04
C PRO A 138 1.86 3.81 20.11
N PRO A 139 2.47 3.47 21.25
CA PRO A 139 2.75 4.49 22.27
C PRO A 139 3.73 5.54 21.72
N GLY A 140 3.42 6.83 21.90
CA GLY A 140 4.28 7.96 21.51
C GLY A 140 3.98 8.59 20.14
N LEU A 141 3.13 7.97 19.31
CA LEU A 141 2.78 8.53 18.00
C LEU A 141 1.90 9.79 18.15
N ARG A 142 2.31 10.86 17.50
CA ARG A 142 1.57 12.13 17.47
C ARG A 142 0.50 12.08 16.41
N LEU A 143 -0.74 11.81 16.81
CA LEU A 143 -1.90 11.77 15.92
C LEU A 143 -2.20 13.12 15.26
N ARG A 144 -2.11 14.16 16.08
CA ARG A 144 -2.45 15.54 15.77
C ARG A 144 -1.20 16.37 15.96
N LEU A 145 -1.19 17.55 15.35
CA LEU A 145 -0.19 18.54 15.69
C LEU A 145 -0.18 18.71 17.22
N PRO A 146 0.98 18.58 17.88
CA PRO A 146 1.06 18.82 19.32
C PRO A 146 0.57 20.24 19.58
N GLU A 147 -0.37 20.42 20.51
CA GLU A 147 -0.70 21.76 20.99
C GLU A 147 0.60 22.38 21.50
N THR A 148 0.95 23.54 20.95
CA THR A 148 2.14 24.28 21.36
C THR A 148 2.02 24.58 22.86
N PRO A 149 3.10 24.55 23.65
CA PRO A 149 3.20 25.46 24.79
C PRO A 149 3.10 26.92 24.32
#